data_AF-A0A353HT85-F1
#
_entry.id   AF-A0A353HT85-F1
#
_cell.length_a   1.000
_cell.length_b   1.000
_cell.length_c   1.000
_cell.angle_alpha   90.00
_cell.angle_beta   90.00
_cell.angle_gamma   90.00
#
_symmetry.space_group_name_H-M   'P 1'
#
loop_
_entity.id
_entity.type
_entity.pdbx_description
1 polymer ?
#
loop_
_entity_poly.entity_id
_entity_poly.type
_entity_poly.pdbx_seq_one_letter_code
_entity_poly.pdbx_strand_id
1 'polypeptide(L)'
;NLAWYNTTYTDNPQANGLGAIVHRAAASYRKNTAIAPWQDDFFTSAVGHLVDLGFKDAQPLLKWKAKFPLGRMVGEGTCWLAAANYSISVRDSPTAPIYNTIAESYPKTVGPEVAALPCGSEQMAAATNRKPGDMGGYAGTPLGFPSNLQPALAYAADIGDDAGRKAWERFMSRSVKPDYGRAPQFAIVPRSIAAEDGAR
;
A
#
# COMPACT_ATOMS: atom_id res chain seq x y z
N ASN A 1 7.83 -13.12 16.78
CA ASN A 1 7.07 -13.88 15.75
C ASN A 1 7.60 -13.78 14.33
N LEU A 2 8.78 -13.17 14.05
CA LEU A 2 9.31 -13.06 12.68
C LEU A 2 9.45 -14.41 11.96
N ALA A 3 9.96 -15.44 12.67
CA ALA A 3 10.07 -16.80 12.12
C ALA A 3 8.74 -17.32 11.54
N TRP A 4 7.63 -17.15 12.26
CA TRP A 4 6.32 -17.57 11.78
C TRP A 4 5.90 -16.85 10.51
N TYR A 5 6.09 -15.52 10.44
CA TYR A 5 5.77 -14.74 9.24
C TYR A 5 6.65 -15.12 8.05
N ASN A 6 7.95 -15.35 8.26
CA ASN A 6 8.86 -15.78 7.20
C ASN A 6 8.47 -17.17 6.69
N THR A 7 8.25 -18.14 7.57
CA THR A 7 7.78 -19.48 7.17
C THR A 7 6.43 -19.46 6.46
N THR A 8 5.51 -18.56 6.87
CA THR A 8 4.17 -18.49 6.28
C THR A 8 4.16 -17.78 4.92
N TYR A 9 5.02 -16.77 4.74
CA TYR A 9 4.96 -15.85 3.61
C TYR A 9 6.24 -15.77 2.80
N THR A 10 7.36 -15.41 3.44
CA THR A 10 8.60 -15.12 2.71
C THR A 10 9.26 -16.38 2.13
N ASP A 11 9.33 -17.43 2.95
CA ASP A 11 9.98 -18.71 2.61
C ASP A 11 9.00 -19.69 1.96
N ASN A 12 7.73 -19.28 1.85
CA ASN A 12 6.66 -20.11 1.31
C ASN A 12 6.41 -19.77 -0.17
N PRO A 13 6.77 -20.65 -1.12
CA PRO A 13 6.52 -20.41 -2.54
C PRO A 13 5.03 -20.37 -2.90
N GLN A 14 4.14 -20.82 -2.01
CA GLN A 14 2.68 -20.76 -2.16
C GLN A 14 2.07 -19.50 -1.53
N ALA A 15 2.88 -18.59 -0.99
CA ALA A 15 2.38 -17.32 -0.49
C ALA A 15 1.81 -16.46 -1.63
N ASN A 16 0.78 -15.67 -1.31
CA ASN A 16 0.10 -14.85 -2.32
C ASN A 16 1.06 -13.85 -3.00
N GLY A 17 0.84 -13.63 -4.30
CA GLY A 17 1.64 -12.72 -5.11
C GLY A 17 1.52 -11.23 -4.73
N LEU A 18 0.39 -10.84 -4.12
CA LEU A 18 0.13 -9.46 -3.71
C LEU A 18 1.11 -8.95 -2.64
N GLY A 19 1.68 -9.83 -1.83
CA GLY A 19 2.43 -9.43 -0.64
C GLY A 19 1.56 -8.93 0.50
N ALA A 20 0.30 -9.39 0.57
CA ALA A 20 -0.70 -8.94 1.54
C ALA A 20 -0.97 -10.00 2.62
N ILE A 21 -1.22 -9.57 3.86
CA ILE A 21 -1.64 -10.47 4.94
C ILE A 21 -3.12 -10.81 4.73
N VAL A 22 -3.39 -12.05 4.32
CA VAL A 22 -4.73 -12.53 3.94
C VAL A 22 -5.18 -13.76 4.73
N HIS A 23 -4.38 -14.21 5.70
CA HIS A 23 -4.70 -15.37 6.53
C HIS A 23 -5.75 -15.03 7.62
N ARG A 24 -6.49 -16.04 8.09
CA ARG A 24 -7.49 -15.92 9.17
C ARG A 24 -8.49 -14.78 8.88
N ALA A 25 -8.74 -13.92 9.87
CA ALA A 25 -9.71 -12.84 9.82
C ALA A 25 -9.23 -11.58 9.06
N ALA A 26 -8.06 -11.60 8.43
CA ALA A 26 -7.54 -10.44 7.71
C ALA A 26 -8.44 -10.07 6.50
N ALA A 27 -8.91 -11.07 5.76
CA ALA A 27 -9.91 -10.88 4.71
C ALA A 27 -11.33 -10.97 5.28
N SER A 28 -11.72 -10.00 6.11
CA SER A 28 -13.04 -9.93 6.76
C SER A 28 -14.00 -8.92 6.11
N TYR A 29 -13.51 -8.06 5.22
CA TYR A 29 -14.33 -7.06 4.54
C TYR A 29 -15.01 -7.64 3.29
N ARG A 30 -16.10 -6.98 2.85
CA ARG A 30 -16.87 -7.33 1.65
C ARG A 30 -17.24 -8.82 1.60
N LYS A 31 -17.86 -9.34 2.68
CA LYS A 31 -18.22 -10.77 2.80
C LYS A 31 -17.00 -11.68 2.63
N ASN A 32 -15.92 -11.41 3.36
CA ASN A 32 -14.67 -12.16 3.36
C ASN A 32 -13.88 -12.19 2.03
N THR A 33 -14.00 -11.14 1.22
CA THR A 33 -13.29 -11.02 -0.07
C THR A 33 -12.26 -9.89 -0.10
N ALA A 34 -12.26 -9.02 0.91
CA ALA A 34 -11.41 -7.84 0.95
C ALA A 34 -10.69 -7.69 2.30
N ILE A 35 -9.55 -6.99 2.28
CA ILE A 35 -8.80 -6.57 3.47
C ILE A 35 -8.91 -5.06 3.64
N ALA A 36 -8.63 -4.57 4.86
CA ALA A 36 -8.35 -3.16 5.10
C ALA A 36 -6.86 -2.89 4.81
N PRO A 37 -6.50 -2.22 3.69
CA PRO A 37 -5.10 -2.03 3.35
C PRO A 37 -4.36 -1.16 4.38
N TRP A 38 -5.03 -0.24 5.06
CA TRP A 38 -4.40 0.59 6.09
C TRP A 38 -3.86 -0.23 7.28
N GLN A 39 -4.49 -1.36 7.62
CA GLN A 39 -3.98 -2.27 8.66
C GLN A 39 -2.73 -3.02 8.16
N ASP A 40 -2.75 -3.41 6.90
CA ASP A 40 -1.64 -4.10 6.24
C ASP A 40 -0.44 -3.15 5.98
N ASP A 41 -0.72 -1.86 5.77
CA ASP A 41 0.25 -0.76 5.70
C ASP A 41 0.92 -0.51 7.06
N PHE A 42 0.14 -0.52 8.15
CA PHE A 42 0.71 -0.48 9.50
C PHE A 42 1.64 -1.65 9.77
N PHE A 43 1.24 -2.86 9.38
CA PHE A 43 2.10 -4.03 9.51
C PHE A 43 3.39 -3.87 8.70
N THR A 44 3.30 -3.39 7.46
CA THR A 44 4.48 -3.12 6.62
C THR A 44 5.41 -2.09 7.28
N SER A 45 4.86 -0.99 7.82
CA SER A 45 5.63 0.01 8.56
C SER A 45 6.28 -0.56 9.81
N ALA A 46 5.60 -1.43 10.55
CA ALA A 46 6.15 -2.07 11.74
C ALA A 46 7.32 -2.99 11.39
N VAL A 47 7.19 -3.78 10.31
CA VAL A 47 8.28 -4.62 9.80
C VAL A 47 9.46 -3.76 9.32
N GLY A 48 9.18 -2.65 8.63
CA GLY A 48 10.22 -1.68 8.23
C GLY A 48 10.97 -1.12 9.43
N HIS A 49 10.26 -0.76 10.49
CA HIS A 49 10.88 -0.29 11.72
C HIS A 49 11.74 -1.37 12.41
N LEU A 50 11.35 -2.65 12.35
CA LEU A 50 12.21 -3.74 12.82
C LEU A 50 13.53 -3.83 12.02
N VAL A 51 13.50 -3.54 10.72
CA VAL A 51 14.72 -3.45 9.92
C VAL A 51 15.60 -2.29 10.40
N ASP A 52 15.01 -1.11 10.65
CA ASP A 52 15.74 0.05 11.22
C ASP A 52 16.39 -0.29 12.58
N LEU A 53 15.72 -1.10 13.40
CA LEU A 53 16.25 -1.57 14.69
C LEU A 53 17.31 -2.68 14.57
N GLY A 54 17.64 -3.14 13.36
CA GLY A 54 18.71 -4.11 13.11
C GLY A 54 18.27 -5.58 13.10
N PHE A 55 16.97 -5.87 13.12
CA PHE A 55 16.46 -7.25 13.00
C PHE A 55 16.58 -7.75 11.56
N LYS A 56 17.69 -8.43 11.25
CA LYS A 56 18.00 -8.91 9.89
C LYS A 56 16.91 -9.81 9.30
N ASP A 57 16.29 -10.65 10.12
CA ASP A 57 15.21 -11.56 9.70
C ASP A 57 13.93 -10.82 9.27
N ALA A 58 13.82 -9.51 9.54
CA ALA A 58 12.69 -8.70 9.07
C ALA A 58 12.88 -8.22 7.62
N GLN A 59 14.10 -8.21 7.06
CA GLN A 59 14.35 -7.72 5.70
C GLN A 59 13.63 -8.54 4.62
N PRO A 60 13.67 -9.89 4.63
CA PRO A 60 12.94 -10.68 3.65
C PRO A 60 11.43 -10.42 3.75
N LEU A 61 10.89 -10.34 4.97
CA LEU A 61 9.49 -10.04 5.20
C LEU A 61 9.11 -8.65 4.68
N LEU A 62 9.96 -7.63 4.90
CA LEU A 62 9.75 -6.28 4.37
C LEU A 62 9.70 -6.31 2.84
N LYS A 63 10.63 -7.02 2.20
CA LYS A 63 10.65 -7.18 0.74
C LYS A 63 9.40 -7.84 0.20
N TRP A 64 8.89 -8.86 0.88
CA TRP A 64 7.62 -9.47 0.52
C TRP A 64 6.43 -8.51 0.74
N LYS A 65 6.38 -7.83 1.88
CA LYS A 65 5.34 -6.87 2.25
C LYS A 65 5.27 -5.66 1.33
N ALA A 66 6.41 -5.15 0.87
CA ALA A 66 6.48 -3.99 -0.01
C ALA A 66 5.75 -4.20 -1.35
N LYS A 67 5.59 -5.44 -1.82
CA LYS A 67 4.85 -5.73 -3.06
C LYS A 67 3.44 -5.13 -3.04
N PHE A 68 2.76 -5.10 -1.89
CA PHE A 68 1.38 -4.64 -1.82
C PHE A 68 1.20 -3.12 -1.94
N PRO A 69 1.88 -2.27 -1.13
CA PRO A 69 1.84 -0.82 -1.34
C PRO A 69 2.44 -0.40 -2.68
N LEU A 70 3.49 -1.06 -3.18
CA LEU A 70 4.05 -0.77 -4.49
C LEU A 70 3.09 -1.13 -5.62
N GLY A 71 2.49 -2.32 -5.58
CA GLY A 71 1.47 -2.72 -6.55
C GLY A 71 0.31 -1.72 -6.60
N ARG A 72 -0.19 -1.28 -5.44
CA ARG A 72 -1.26 -0.27 -5.39
C ARG A 72 -0.89 1.09 -6.00
N MET A 73 0.39 1.49 -5.92
CA MET A 73 0.84 2.79 -6.39
C MET A 73 1.33 2.80 -7.83
N VAL A 74 2.03 1.75 -8.27
CA VAL A 74 2.73 1.72 -9.57
C VAL A 74 2.58 0.40 -10.32
N GLY A 75 1.78 -0.54 -9.80
CA GLY A 75 1.49 -1.78 -10.52
C GLY A 75 0.71 -1.53 -11.81
N GLU A 76 0.93 -2.38 -12.80
CA GLU A 76 0.16 -2.32 -14.04
C GLU A 76 -1.32 -2.61 -13.78
N GLY A 77 -2.22 -2.03 -14.59
CA GLY A 77 -3.66 -2.28 -14.49
C GLY A 77 -4.34 -1.69 -13.25
N THR A 78 -3.70 -0.79 -12.52
CA THR A 78 -4.30 -0.08 -11.37
C THR A 78 -4.28 1.44 -11.54
N CYS A 79 -5.11 2.13 -10.77
CA CYS A 79 -4.98 3.57 -10.57
C CYS A 79 -4.54 3.87 -9.14
N TRP A 80 -3.42 4.59 -9.01
CA TRP A 80 -2.83 4.97 -7.72
C TRP A 80 -3.79 5.77 -6.82
N LEU A 81 -4.79 6.45 -7.40
CA LEU A 81 -5.85 7.16 -6.65
C LEU A 81 -6.73 6.22 -5.81
N ALA A 82 -6.75 4.92 -6.10
CA ALA A 82 -7.47 3.92 -5.31
C ALA A 82 -6.59 3.22 -4.27
N ALA A 83 -5.28 3.54 -4.20
CA ALA A 83 -4.32 2.80 -3.37
C ALA A 83 -4.61 2.85 -1.86
N ALA A 84 -5.34 3.88 -1.40
CA ALA A 84 -5.72 4.05 0.00
C ALA A 84 -7.23 3.86 0.25
N ASN A 85 -7.93 3.14 -0.62
CA ASN A 85 -9.33 2.78 -0.37
C ASN A 85 -9.49 2.02 0.96
N TYR A 86 -10.59 2.25 1.67
CA TYR A 86 -10.83 1.64 3.00
C TYR A 86 -10.81 0.11 2.98
N SER A 87 -11.22 -0.50 1.86
CA SER A 87 -11.11 -1.94 1.64
C SER A 87 -10.65 -2.22 0.22
N ILE A 88 -9.82 -3.25 0.04
CA ILE A 88 -9.29 -3.73 -1.24
C ILE A 88 -9.62 -5.21 -1.39
N SER A 89 -10.29 -5.54 -2.51
CA SER A 89 -10.68 -6.91 -2.83
C SER A 89 -9.44 -7.74 -3.16
N VAL A 90 -9.30 -8.91 -2.53
CA VAL A 90 -8.15 -9.80 -2.70
C VAL A 90 -8.53 -11.17 -3.28
N ARG A 91 -9.82 -11.43 -3.48
CA ARG A 91 -10.37 -12.66 -4.09
C ARG A 91 -11.82 -12.41 -4.57
N ASP A 92 -12.33 -13.27 -5.43
CA ASP A 92 -13.69 -13.12 -6.00
C ASP A 92 -14.80 -13.60 -5.04
N SER A 93 -14.50 -14.59 -4.21
CA SER A 93 -15.41 -15.18 -3.22
C SER A 93 -14.62 -15.65 -1.99
N PRO A 94 -15.27 -15.95 -0.84
CA PRO A 94 -14.56 -16.39 0.37
C PRO A 94 -13.62 -17.58 0.16
N THR A 95 -13.96 -18.48 -0.79
CA THR A 95 -13.22 -19.72 -1.09
C THR A 95 -12.37 -19.63 -2.36
N ALA A 96 -12.47 -18.53 -3.12
CA ALA A 96 -11.62 -18.32 -4.29
C ALA A 96 -10.15 -18.12 -3.89
N PRO A 97 -9.20 -18.49 -4.75
CA PRO A 97 -7.80 -18.14 -4.58
C PRO A 97 -7.59 -16.63 -4.39
N ILE A 98 -6.53 -16.28 -3.68
CA ILE A 98 -6.09 -14.88 -3.59
C ILE A 98 -5.53 -14.46 -4.95
N TYR A 99 -5.83 -13.24 -5.37
CA TYR A 99 -5.24 -12.66 -6.57
C TYR A 99 -3.71 -12.66 -6.48
N ASN A 100 -3.05 -12.78 -7.63
CA ASN A 100 -1.59 -12.71 -7.69
C ASN A 100 -1.10 -11.28 -7.96
N THR A 101 -1.91 -10.46 -8.61
CA THR A 101 -1.56 -9.13 -9.07
C THR A 101 -2.59 -8.09 -8.64
N ILE A 102 -2.15 -6.83 -8.55
CA ILE A 102 -3.05 -5.72 -8.26
C ILE A 102 -4.04 -5.45 -9.42
N ALA A 103 -3.69 -5.84 -10.65
CA ALA A 103 -4.56 -5.72 -11.82
C ALA A 103 -5.84 -6.55 -11.68
N GLU A 104 -5.77 -7.72 -11.04
CA GLU A 104 -6.95 -8.52 -10.71
C GLU A 104 -7.79 -7.86 -9.61
N SER A 105 -7.12 -7.26 -8.62
CA SER A 105 -7.74 -6.64 -7.45
C SER A 105 -8.48 -5.32 -7.76
N TYR A 106 -7.89 -4.48 -8.62
CA TYR A 106 -8.35 -3.12 -8.88
C TYR A 106 -9.81 -3.04 -9.36
N PRO A 107 -10.23 -3.72 -10.46
CA PRO A 107 -11.62 -3.65 -10.94
C PRO A 107 -12.63 -4.20 -9.93
N LYS A 108 -12.22 -5.16 -9.11
CA LYS A 108 -13.03 -5.76 -8.03
C LYS A 108 -13.14 -4.84 -6.82
N THR A 109 -12.23 -3.88 -6.70
CA THR A 109 -12.20 -2.88 -5.63
C THR A 109 -13.04 -1.67 -5.99
N VAL A 110 -12.84 -1.09 -7.17
CA VAL A 110 -13.48 0.18 -7.59
C VAL A 110 -14.73 -0.01 -8.45
N GLY A 111 -14.98 -1.21 -8.96
CA GLY A 111 -16.04 -1.49 -9.92
C GLY A 111 -15.58 -1.32 -11.38
N PRO A 112 -16.21 -2.03 -12.34
CA PRO A 112 -15.77 -2.05 -13.73
C PRO A 112 -15.85 -0.67 -14.41
N GLU A 113 -16.85 0.14 -14.05
CA GLU A 113 -17.06 1.47 -14.61
C GLU A 113 -15.90 2.41 -14.29
N VAL A 114 -15.50 2.50 -13.02
CA VAL A 114 -14.35 3.31 -12.59
C VAL A 114 -13.04 2.71 -13.11
N ALA A 115 -12.93 1.38 -13.17
CA ALA A 115 -11.72 0.72 -13.64
C ALA A 115 -11.45 0.93 -15.13
N ALA A 116 -12.48 1.19 -15.94
CA ALA A 116 -12.36 1.47 -17.37
C ALA A 116 -11.93 2.92 -17.66
N LEU A 117 -11.98 3.83 -16.67
CA LEU A 117 -11.61 5.23 -16.86
C LEU A 117 -10.09 5.43 -16.80
N PRO A 118 -9.52 6.33 -17.63
CA PRO A 118 -8.10 6.66 -17.53
C PRO A 118 -7.73 7.17 -16.13
N CYS A 119 -6.65 6.64 -15.55
CA CYS A 119 -6.27 6.99 -14.19
C CYS A 119 -5.97 8.48 -14.04
N GLY A 120 -6.63 9.13 -13.07
CA GLY A 120 -6.44 10.55 -12.79
C GLY A 120 -7.13 11.51 -13.76
N SER A 121 -7.99 11.00 -14.65
CA SER A 121 -8.77 11.85 -15.54
C SER A 121 -9.88 12.60 -14.80
N GLU A 122 -10.39 13.67 -15.42
CA GLU A 122 -11.56 14.41 -14.92
C GLU A 122 -12.80 13.52 -14.82
N GLN A 123 -12.98 12.57 -15.74
CA GLN A 123 -14.09 11.62 -15.70
C GLN A 123 -13.99 10.71 -14.47
N MET A 124 -12.79 10.24 -14.13
CA MET A 124 -12.59 9.45 -12.91
C MET A 124 -12.83 10.28 -11.66
N ALA A 125 -12.36 11.54 -11.64
CA ALA A 125 -12.62 12.47 -10.55
C ALA A 125 -14.13 12.68 -10.33
N ALA A 126 -14.89 12.90 -11.41
CA ALA A 126 -16.34 13.02 -11.38
C ALA A 126 -17.02 11.72 -10.90
N ALA A 127 -16.65 10.57 -11.47
CA ALA A 127 -17.23 9.26 -11.12
C ALA A 127 -16.98 8.85 -9.66
N THR A 128 -15.89 9.33 -9.08
CA THR A 128 -15.53 9.05 -7.67
C THR A 128 -15.92 10.16 -6.71
N ASN A 129 -16.50 11.25 -7.20
CA ASN A 129 -16.80 12.47 -6.45
C ASN A 129 -15.57 13.01 -5.69
N ARG A 130 -14.44 13.11 -6.39
CA ARG A 130 -13.13 13.52 -5.87
C ARG A 130 -12.54 14.64 -6.71
N LYS A 131 -11.52 15.32 -6.17
CA LYS A 131 -10.70 16.27 -6.93
C LYS A 131 -9.59 15.53 -7.70
N PRO A 132 -9.10 16.06 -8.83
CA PRO A 132 -7.90 15.53 -9.48
C PRO A 132 -6.72 15.41 -8.50
N GLY A 133 -6.12 14.22 -8.42
CA GLY A 133 -5.01 13.93 -7.51
C GLY A 133 -5.40 13.53 -6.08
N ASP A 134 -6.70 13.45 -5.75
CA ASP A 134 -7.21 13.02 -4.45
C ASP A 134 -7.36 11.49 -4.36
N MET A 135 -6.64 10.88 -3.42
CA MET A 135 -6.69 9.43 -3.18
C MET A 135 -7.94 8.96 -2.41
N GLY A 136 -8.82 9.86 -2.00
CA GLY A 136 -9.91 9.56 -1.08
C GLY A 136 -9.42 9.16 0.31
N GLY A 137 -10.30 8.55 1.12
CA GLY A 137 -9.89 8.03 2.43
C GLY A 137 -9.38 9.10 3.39
N TYR A 138 -9.94 10.32 3.32
CA TYR A 138 -9.52 11.49 4.10
C TYR A 138 -8.08 11.96 3.74
N ALA A 139 -7.74 12.01 2.45
CA ALA A 139 -6.39 12.34 1.96
C ALA A 139 -5.77 13.65 2.49
N GLY A 140 -6.60 14.63 2.85
CA GLY A 140 -6.14 15.90 3.42
C GLY A 140 -5.86 15.86 4.93
N THR A 141 -6.07 14.73 5.62
CA THR A 141 -5.95 14.66 7.08
C THR A 141 -4.72 13.85 7.52
N PRO A 142 -4.03 14.27 8.60
CA PRO A 142 -2.87 13.54 9.12
C PRO A 142 -3.18 12.10 9.58
N LEU A 143 -4.47 11.76 9.74
CA LEU A 143 -4.95 10.45 10.16
C LEU A 143 -5.69 9.67 9.05
N GLY A 144 -5.75 10.21 7.83
CA GLY A 144 -6.39 9.55 6.70
C GLY A 144 -5.65 8.30 6.23
N PHE A 145 -6.32 7.45 5.46
CA PHE A 145 -5.73 6.21 4.93
C PHE A 145 -4.51 6.48 4.04
N PRO A 146 -4.46 7.56 3.23
CA PRO A 146 -3.24 7.93 2.54
C PRO A 146 -2.08 8.23 3.51
N SER A 147 -2.33 8.84 4.66
CA SER A 147 -1.32 9.03 5.70
C SER A 147 -0.85 7.71 6.29
N ASN A 148 -1.73 6.73 6.51
CA ASN A 148 -1.31 5.39 6.97
C ASN A 148 -0.46 4.62 5.95
N LEU A 149 -0.68 4.86 4.66
CA LEU A 149 0.12 4.30 3.57
C LEU A 149 1.53 4.92 3.48
N GLN A 150 1.72 6.17 3.96
CA GLN A 150 3.00 6.88 3.83
C GLN A 150 4.19 6.12 4.43
N PRO A 151 4.15 5.64 5.69
CA PRO A 151 5.28 4.90 6.25
C PRO A 151 5.58 3.60 5.52
N ALA A 152 4.56 2.88 5.05
CA ALA A 152 4.75 1.66 4.26
C ALA A 152 5.48 1.95 2.94
N LEU A 153 5.12 3.04 2.25
CA LEU A 153 5.81 3.47 1.04
C LEU A 153 7.20 4.02 1.30
N ALA A 154 7.43 4.68 2.43
CA ALA A 154 8.75 5.16 2.82
C ALA A 154 9.73 4.00 2.94
N TYR A 155 9.38 2.94 3.69
CA TYR A 155 10.21 1.74 3.79
C TYR A 155 10.29 0.98 2.47
N ALA A 156 9.21 0.91 1.69
CA ALA A 156 9.23 0.25 0.38
C ALA A 156 10.12 0.98 -0.63
N ALA A 157 10.30 2.30 -0.52
CA ALA A 157 11.20 3.07 -1.36
C ALA A 157 12.67 2.67 -1.17
N ASP A 158 13.07 2.37 0.07
CA ASP A 158 14.45 2.01 0.41
C ASP A 158 14.85 0.59 -0.06
N ILE A 159 13.88 -0.28 -0.33
CA ILE A 159 14.12 -1.71 -0.67
C ILE A 159 13.48 -2.17 -1.98
N GLY A 160 12.69 -1.32 -2.62
CA GLY A 160 11.86 -1.65 -3.79
C GLY A 160 12.48 -1.26 -5.13
N ASP A 161 13.78 -0.95 -5.14
CA ASP A 161 14.53 -0.48 -6.31
C ASP A 161 13.77 0.67 -7.04
N ASP A 162 13.75 0.64 -8.38
CA ASP A 162 13.06 1.64 -9.20
C ASP A 162 11.54 1.70 -8.93
N ALA A 163 10.90 0.57 -8.61
CA ALA A 163 9.46 0.56 -8.31
C ALA A 163 9.18 1.30 -7.00
N GLY A 164 10.04 1.11 -5.99
CA GLY A 164 10.04 1.82 -4.73
C GLY A 164 10.11 3.33 -4.91
N ARG A 165 11.15 3.79 -5.63
CA ARG A 165 11.35 5.20 -5.94
C ARG A 165 10.17 5.81 -6.69
N LYS A 166 9.69 5.17 -7.76
CA LYS A 166 8.53 5.64 -8.55
C LYS A 166 7.26 5.73 -7.71
N ALA A 167 7.03 4.78 -6.81
CA ALA A 167 5.86 4.79 -5.94
C ALA A 167 5.91 5.95 -4.95
N TRP A 168 7.09 6.22 -4.37
CA TRP A 168 7.29 7.37 -3.50
C TRP A 168 7.12 8.70 -4.24
N GLU A 169 7.76 8.87 -5.39
CA GLU A 169 7.61 10.06 -6.25
C GLU A 169 6.13 10.32 -6.60
N ARG A 170 5.41 9.27 -7.02
CA ARG A 170 3.97 9.33 -7.31
C ARG A 170 3.14 9.74 -6.09
N PHE A 171 3.48 9.21 -4.93
CA PHE A 171 2.78 9.53 -3.68
C PHE A 171 3.05 10.97 -3.23
N MET A 172 4.26 11.48 -3.42
CA MET A 172 4.58 12.86 -3.04
C MET A 172 4.02 13.90 -4.02
N SER A 173 3.80 13.51 -5.28
CA SER A 173 3.23 14.39 -6.32
C SER A 173 1.74 14.69 -6.17
N ARG A 174 1.08 14.19 -5.12
CA ARG A 174 -0.35 14.40 -4.89
C ARG A 174 -0.67 15.84 -4.56
N SER A 175 -1.77 16.31 -5.15
CA SER A 175 -2.33 17.65 -4.90
C SER A 175 -3.01 17.74 -3.54
N VAL A 176 -3.59 16.64 -3.05
CA VAL A 176 -4.26 16.57 -1.74
C VAL A 176 -3.40 15.76 -0.78
N LYS A 177 -2.85 16.43 0.22
CA LYS A 177 -2.02 15.86 1.29
C LYS A 177 -2.18 16.68 2.58
N PRO A 178 -2.00 16.09 3.77
CA PRO A 178 -2.09 16.84 5.01
C PRO A 178 -0.87 17.74 5.24
N ASP A 179 -1.04 18.71 6.13
CA ASP A 179 0.08 19.38 6.80
C ASP A 179 0.49 18.58 8.05
N TYR A 180 1.71 18.04 8.03
CA TYR A 180 2.25 17.25 9.14
C TYR A 180 2.92 18.10 10.24
N GLY A 181 3.01 19.43 10.10
CA GLY A 181 3.69 20.30 11.06
C GLY A 181 3.12 20.28 12.48
N ARG A 182 1.87 19.82 12.67
CA ARG A 182 1.20 19.71 13.98
C ARG A 182 0.78 18.28 14.36
N ALA A 183 0.93 17.34 13.44
CA ALA A 183 0.50 15.94 13.62
C ALA A 183 1.40 15.00 12.80
N PRO A 184 2.69 14.83 13.16
CA PRO A 184 3.68 14.15 12.33
C PRO A 184 3.71 12.62 12.49
N GLN A 185 2.73 11.99 13.15
CA GLN A 185 2.76 10.56 13.49
C GLN A 185 2.97 9.62 12.29
N PHE A 186 2.59 10.03 11.08
CA PHE A 186 2.81 9.27 9.85
C PHE A 186 3.73 9.98 8.85
N ALA A 187 4.41 11.06 9.27
CA ALA A 187 5.37 11.82 8.46
C ALA A 187 6.72 11.08 8.33
N ILE A 188 6.67 9.77 8.08
CA ILE A 188 7.85 8.94 7.84
C ILE A 188 8.27 9.12 6.37
N VAL A 189 9.57 9.25 6.14
CA VAL A 189 10.19 9.44 4.82
C VAL A 189 11.25 8.35 4.57
N PRO A 190 11.56 8.01 3.29
CA PRO A 190 12.63 7.09 2.95
C PRO A 190 13.96 7.50 3.56
N ARG A 191 14.75 6.51 3.98
CA ARG A 191 16.06 6.71 4.63
C ARG A 191 17.11 7.07 3.60
N SER A 192 16.96 6.54 2.37
CA SER A 192 17.75 6.92 1.20
C SER A 192 17.70 8.42 0.93
N ILE A 193 16.53 9.05 0.99
CA ILE A 193 16.35 10.50 0.77
C ILE A 193 16.95 11.30 1.94
N ALA A 194 16.72 10.86 3.18
CA ALA A 194 17.30 11.53 4.35
C ALA A 194 18.84 11.46 4.39
N ALA A 195 19.46 10.47 3.74
CA ALA A 195 20.91 10.36 3.64
C ALA A 195 21.54 11.31 2.62
N GLU A 196 20.79 11.74 1.60
CA GLU A 196 21.24 12.73 0.62
C GLU A 196 21.25 14.16 1.19
N ASP A 197 20.38 14.45 2.17
CA ASP A 197 20.27 15.76 2.84
C ASP A 197 21.24 15.95 4.04
N GLY A 198 22.17 15.01 4.28
CA GLY A 198 23.40 15.29 5.02
C GLY A 198 23.29 15.65 6.50
N ALA A 199 22.42 15.00 7.28
CA ALA A 199 22.46 15.10 8.75
C ALA A 199 22.32 13.72 9.42
N ARG A 200 23.46 13.10 9.72
CA ARG A 200 23.63 12.12 10.81
C ARG A 200 24.59 12.72 11.83
#